data_AF-A0A0K2RXW7-F1
#
_entry.id   AF-A0A0K2RXW7-F1
#
_cell.length_a   1.000
_cell.length_b   1.000
_cell.length_c   1.000
_cell.angle_alpha   90.00
_cell.angle_beta   90.00
_cell.angle_gamma   90.00
#
_symmetry.space_group_name_H-M   'P 1'
#
loop_
_entity.id
_entity.type
_entity.pdbx_description
1 polymer ?
#
loop_
_entity_poly.entity_id
_entity_poly.type
_entity_poly.pdbx_seq_one_letter_code
_entity_poly.pdbx_strand_id
1 'polypeptide(L)'
;MMAGNPLLNSMTKNATQGDSRFGRFGAQSQQNNQQAYGQQQGYGQQTYGQYGQQSYGQYGQQGYGQNAYGQPQYGQQAQYGQQAQYGQPYGEADYGVAAPTYSEPIPAGERLTMNDVMVKTGINLGLVAVGAAVAWVMPVLLLLGMIGGLVLGLVNSFKKKVSPVLVMTYAFMEGLLLGGLSAVVDMRYPGVAVQAVLATLVVAGTTLALFANGKLRATPKLNKIFMIGAIGYMAYGLISILGAGIFGSSLNSFSIGGIPLGLVVGLFAVALATYSLLLDFTTTSEAVEAGLPERESWRLAFGLTASLVWLYVEILRVLMYLASIFSND
;
A
#
# COMPACT_ATOMS: atom_id res chain seq x y z
N MET A 1 7.67 -73.74 4.07
CA MET A 1 7.32 -73.07 5.34
C MET A 1 8.46 -72.09 5.65
N MET A 2 8.28 -70.82 5.31
CA MET A 2 9.24 -69.75 5.62
C MET A 2 8.57 -68.80 6.61
N ALA A 3 9.20 -68.67 7.79
CA ALA A 3 8.72 -67.86 8.91
C ALA A 3 8.81 -66.37 8.56
N GLY A 4 7.68 -65.68 8.67
CA GLY A 4 7.59 -64.22 8.51
C GLY A 4 8.28 -63.50 9.68
N ASN A 5 9.06 -62.48 9.33
CA ASN A 5 9.91 -61.71 10.23
C ASN A 5 9.04 -60.87 11.22
N PRO A 6 9.18 -61.00 12.55
CA PRO A 6 8.29 -60.39 13.54
C PRO A 6 8.39 -58.85 13.66
N LEU A 7 9.38 -58.22 13.03
CA LEU A 7 9.57 -56.76 13.03
C LEU A 7 8.52 -55.99 12.21
N LEU A 8 7.86 -56.64 11.25
CA LEU A 8 6.79 -56.01 10.48
C LEU A 8 5.45 -56.00 11.23
N ASN A 9 5.28 -56.85 12.24
CA ASN A 9 4.01 -57.02 12.97
C ASN A 9 3.88 -56.10 14.20
N SER A 10 4.93 -55.35 14.56
CA SER A 10 4.91 -54.35 15.64
C SER A 10 4.70 -52.91 15.12
N MET A 11 4.94 -52.64 13.84
CA MET A 11 4.72 -51.32 13.25
C MET A 11 3.27 -51.07 12.83
N THR A 12 2.44 -52.11 12.68
CA THR A 12 1.00 -51.98 12.40
C THR A 12 0.13 -51.82 13.64
N LYS A 13 0.69 -51.97 14.86
CA LYS A 13 -0.06 -51.85 16.12
C LYS A 13 0.07 -50.50 16.85
N ASN A 14 1.01 -49.64 16.44
CA ASN A 14 1.25 -48.34 17.08
C ASN A 14 0.77 -47.12 16.28
N ALA A 15 0.00 -47.31 15.20
CA ALA A 15 -0.60 -46.21 14.45
C ALA A 15 -2.00 -45.78 14.95
N THR A 16 -2.46 -46.33 16.08
CA THR A 16 -3.82 -46.07 16.60
C THR A 16 -3.85 -45.91 18.11
N GLN A 17 -3.03 -45.01 18.66
CA GLN A 17 -3.24 -44.46 20.01
C GLN A 17 -2.87 -42.98 19.98
N GLY A 18 -3.86 -42.15 19.67
CA GLY A 18 -3.76 -40.70 19.80
C GLY A 18 -3.78 -40.32 21.27
N ASP A 19 -2.75 -39.60 21.70
CA ASP A 19 -2.66 -38.94 23.01
C ASP A 19 -3.84 -37.97 23.18
N SER A 20 -4.62 -38.15 24.26
CA SER A 20 -5.83 -37.40 24.56
C SER A 20 -5.56 -35.98 25.10
N ARG A 21 -4.30 -35.51 25.07
CA ARG A 21 -3.91 -34.17 25.52
C ARG A 21 -3.93 -33.08 24.47
N PHE A 22 -4.08 -33.43 23.18
CA PHE A 22 -4.13 -32.44 22.11
C PHE A 22 -5.48 -32.44 21.43
N GLY A 23 -6.26 -31.40 21.75
CA GLY A 23 -7.59 -31.16 21.21
C GLY A 23 -7.59 -31.03 19.69
N ARG A 24 -8.15 -32.06 19.05
CA ARG A 24 -9.17 -32.00 18.00
C ARG A 24 -9.35 -30.62 17.32
N PHE A 25 -8.52 -30.33 16.32
CA PHE A 25 -8.85 -29.37 15.27
C PHE A 25 -8.51 -29.96 13.90
N GLY A 26 -9.55 -30.12 13.07
CA GLY A 26 -9.44 -30.33 11.63
C GLY A 26 -9.37 -31.78 11.16
N ALA A 27 -10.53 -32.38 10.91
CA ALA A 27 -10.69 -33.36 9.83
C ALA A 27 -12.17 -33.42 9.42
N GLN A 28 -12.46 -32.75 8.31
CA GLN A 28 -13.71 -32.81 7.59
C GLN A 28 -13.70 -34.05 6.68
N SER A 29 -14.82 -34.79 6.65
CA SER A 29 -15.45 -35.45 5.49
C SER A 29 -15.96 -36.87 5.82
N GLN A 30 -17.27 -37.11 5.67
CA GLN A 30 -17.87 -37.88 4.56
C GLN A 30 -19.30 -38.38 4.90
N GLN A 31 -20.25 -37.97 4.04
CA GLN A 31 -21.17 -38.85 3.30
C GLN A 31 -22.52 -39.34 3.92
N ASN A 32 -23.57 -39.02 3.15
CA ASN A 32 -24.77 -39.81 2.78
C ASN A 32 -26.12 -39.65 3.53
N ASN A 33 -27.11 -39.01 2.87
CA ASN A 33 -28.43 -39.54 2.44
C ASN A 33 -29.35 -38.37 1.99
N GLN A 34 -29.62 -38.18 0.69
CA GLN A 34 -30.73 -38.71 -0.13
C GLN A 34 -32.11 -37.98 0.01
N GLN A 35 -32.52 -37.37 -1.13
CA GLN A 35 -33.90 -37.24 -1.70
C GLN A 35 -34.88 -36.27 -0.99
N ALA A 36 -35.80 -35.50 -1.60
CA ALA A 36 -36.49 -35.56 -2.89
C ALA A 36 -37.11 -34.20 -3.32
N TYR A 37 -37.50 -34.09 -4.60
CA TYR A 37 -38.18 -32.99 -5.30
C TYR A 37 -39.72 -32.97 -5.12
N GLY A 38 -40.35 -31.79 -5.22
CA GLY A 38 -41.79 -31.57 -5.51
C GLY A 38 -42.15 -30.07 -5.36
N GLN A 39 -42.29 -29.28 -6.43
CA GLN A 39 -43.48 -28.96 -7.27
C GLN A 39 -44.67 -28.23 -6.59
N GLN A 40 -44.90 -27.00 -7.09
CA GLN A 40 -46.16 -26.32 -7.48
C GLN A 40 -47.16 -25.65 -6.50
N GLN A 41 -47.46 -24.39 -6.86
CA GLN A 41 -48.76 -23.67 -6.95
C GLN A 41 -49.47 -23.10 -5.70
N GLY A 42 -49.82 -21.79 -5.81
CA GLY A 42 -51.21 -21.32 -5.58
C GLY A 42 -51.46 -20.19 -4.56
N TYR A 43 -52.00 -19.06 -5.07
CA TYR A 43 -52.96 -18.09 -4.48
C TYR A 43 -52.64 -17.46 -3.09
N GLY A 44 -52.61 -16.14 -2.86
CA GLY A 44 -53.65 -15.12 -3.13
C GLY A 44 -54.60 -14.99 -1.92
N GLN A 45 -54.47 -13.96 -1.07
CA GLN A 45 -55.52 -13.31 -0.23
C GLN A 45 -54.89 -12.35 0.82
N GLN A 46 -55.19 -11.04 0.76
CA GLN A 46 -56.25 -10.32 1.50
C GLN A 46 -55.94 -10.10 3.00
N THR A 47 -55.47 -8.89 3.31
CA THR A 47 -55.35 -8.35 4.68
C THR A 47 -56.66 -7.67 5.08
N TYR A 48 -57.21 -8.13 6.20
CA TYR A 48 -58.41 -7.60 6.86
C TYR A 48 -58.16 -6.20 7.48
N GLY A 49 -59.14 -5.32 7.30
CA GLY A 49 -59.29 -4.08 8.05
C GLY A 49 -60.01 -4.27 9.39
N GLN A 50 -59.78 -3.36 10.33
CA GLN A 50 -60.54 -3.27 11.58
C GLN A 50 -60.74 -1.82 12.03
N TYR A 51 -62.03 -1.52 12.24
CA TYR A 51 -62.65 -0.53 13.13
C TYR A 51 -62.48 0.99 12.90
N GLY A 52 -63.61 1.59 12.50
CA GLY A 52 -63.97 2.98 12.76
C GLY A 52 -65.46 3.19 12.45
N GLN A 53 -66.29 3.28 13.49
CA GLN A 53 -67.76 3.36 13.42
C GLN A 53 -68.28 4.68 12.82
N GLN A 54 -69.42 4.58 12.15
CA GLN A 54 -70.26 5.65 11.60
C GLN A 54 -71.01 6.43 12.71
N SER A 55 -71.27 7.72 12.46
CA SER A 55 -72.43 8.42 13.03
C SER A 55 -73.03 9.43 12.03
N TYR A 56 -74.29 9.17 11.72
CA TYR A 56 -75.42 9.95 11.19
C TYR A 56 -75.24 11.20 10.32
N GLY A 57 -75.95 11.19 9.17
CA GLY A 57 -76.04 12.28 8.20
C GLY A 57 -77.15 13.30 8.46
N GLN A 58 -77.13 14.37 7.65
CA GLN A 58 -78.27 15.27 7.45
C GLN A 58 -78.19 15.95 6.07
N TYR A 59 -79.37 16.10 5.48
CA TYR A 59 -79.72 16.49 4.11
C TYR A 59 -79.42 17.96 3.74
N GLY A 60 -79.20 18.23 2.43
CA GLY A 60 -79.84 19.39 1.78
C GLY A 60 -79.04 20.25 0.78
N GLN A 61 -79.47 20.18 -0.49
CA GLN A 61 -79.52 21.22 -1.54
C GLN A 61 -78.33 21.55 -2.47
N GLN A 62 -78.68 21.57 -3.75
CA GLN A 62 -77.94 22.01 -4.94
C GLN A 62 -78.03 23.54 -5.13
N GLY A 63 -76.99 24.15 -5.69
CA GLY A 63 -77.00 25.50 -6.25
C GLY A 63 -75.85 25.72 -7.23
N TYR A 64 -76.18 26.01 -8.49
CA TYR A 64 -75.27 26.26 -9.63
C TYR A 64 -74.61 27.65 -9.57
N GLY A 65 -73.36 27.76 -10.06
CA GLY A 65 -72.92 28.93 -10.83
C GLY A 65 -71.59 29.63 -10.46
N GLN A 66 -70.73 29.73 -11.48
CA GLN A 66 -69.83 30.85 -11.83
C GLN A 66 -68.37 30.91 -11.29
N ASN A 67 -67.45 30.91 -12.27
CA ASN A 67 -66.02 31.28 -12.20
C ASN A 67 -65.83 32.78 -11.95
N ALA A 68 -64.87 33.17 -11.08
CA ALA A 68 -64.02 34.36 -11.27
C ALA A 68 -62.83 34.45 -10.26
N TYR A 69 -61.65 34.66 -10.85
CA TYR A 69 -60.31 35.12 -10.40
C TYR A 69 -60.06 35.70 -8.99
N GLY A 70 -58.92 35.32 -8.39
CA GLY A 70 -58.20 36.07 -7.34
C GLY A 70 -57.06 35.29 -6.65
N GLN A 71 -55.81 35.71 -6.84
CA GLN A 71 -54.57 35.15 -6.23
C GLN A 71 -54.35 35.64 -4.77
N PRO A 72 -53.50 34.95 -3.98
CA PRO A 72 -53.51 35.01 -2.51
C PRO A 72 -52.68 36.15 -1.87
N GLN A 73 -53.19 36.63 -0.73
CA GLN A 73 -52.55 37.58 0.18
C GLN A 73 -52.00 36.81 1.40
N TYR A 74 -50.68 36.74 1.56
CA TYR A 74 -50.02 36.24 2.77
C TYR A 74 -49.78 37.39 3.75
N GLY A 75 -50.25 37.23 4.98
CA GLY A 75 -49.92 38.07 6.12
C GLY A 75 -49.00 37.34 7.11
N GLN A 76 -48.20 38.15 7.83
CA GLN A 76 -47.74 38.02 9.23
C GLN A 76 -46.98 36.73 9.61
N GLN A 77 -45.86 36.71 10.33
CA GLN A 77 -45.29 37.51 11.44
C GLN A 77 -43.81 37.06 11.57
N ALA A 78 -42.82 37.95 11.78
CA ALA A 78 -42.18 38.27 13.07
C ALA A 78 -41.41 37.09 13.73
N GLN A 79 -40.27 37.17 14.41
CA GLN A 79 -39.30 38.21 14.79
C GLN A 79 -38.45 37.61 15.95
N TYR A 80 -37.13 37.87 15.99
CA TYR A 80 -36.16 37.70 17.13
C TYR A 80 -36.01 36.29 17.75
N GLY A 81 -34.90 35.87 18.35
CA GLY A 81 -33.67 36.53 18.78
C GLY A 81 -32.80 35.49 19.54
N GLN A 82 -31.55 35.87 19.79
CA GLN A 82 -30.56 35.12 20.56
C GLN A 82 -31.01 34.80 21.99
N GLN A 83 -30.53 33.67 22.55
CA GLN A 83 -30.07 33.52 23.95
C GLN A 83 -29.39 32.14 24.10
N ALA A 84 -28.08 32.09 24.38
CA ALA A 84 -27.44 32.16 25.71
C ALA A 84 -27.48 30.81 26.46
N GLN A 85 -26.31 30.16 26.41
CA GLN A 85 -25.79 29.08 27.25
C GLN A 85 -25.99 29.35 28.75
N TYR A 86 -26.64 28.44 29.47
CA TYR A 86 -26.35 28.06 30.88
C TYR A 86 -27.26 26.90 31.29
N GLY A 87 -26.70 25.81 31.82
CA GLY A 87 -27.46 24.74 32.47
C GLY A 87 -26.86 23.34 32.31
N GLN A 88 -25.91 23.00 33.19
CA GLN A 88 -25.59 21.61 33.51
C GLN A 88 -26.59 21.12 34.56
N PRO A 89 -27.18 19.93 34.38
CA PRO A 89 -27.40 19.02 35.49
C PRO A 89 -26.78 17.65 35.20
N TYR A 90 -26.02 17.15 36.17
CA TYR A 90 -25.58 15.76 36.26
C TYR A 90 -26.78 14.80 36.13
N GLY A 91 -26.74 13.89 35.16
CA GLY A 91 -27.72 12.83 34.97
C GLY A 91 -27.10 11.65 34.21
N GLU A 92 -26.99 10.52 34.93
CA GLU A 92 -26.82 9.12 34.52
C GLU A 92 -25.95 8.72 33.30
N ALA A 93 -24.99 7.83 33.58
CA ALA A 93 -24.22 7.10 32.60
C ALA A 93 -25.13 6.13 31.81
N ASP A 94 -25.61 6.59 30.66
CA ASP A 94 -26.20 5.74 29.64
C ASP A 94 -25.11 4.84 29.04
N TYR A 95 -25.18 3.54 29.33
CA TYR A 95 -24.39 2.51 28.65
C TYR A 95 -24.97 2.29 27.25
N GLY A 96 -24.92 3.33 26.42
CA GLY A 96 -25.22 3.27 25.00
C GLY A 96 -24.05 2.62 24.28
N VAL A 97 -24.30 1.45 23.68
CA VAL A 97 -23.39 0.83 22.72
C VAL A 97 -23.09 1.87 21.64
N ALA A 98 -21.84 2.32 21.52
CA ALA A 98 -21.44 3.30 20.52
C ALA A 98 -21.86 2.77 19.14
N ALA A 99 -22.88 3.41 18.54
CA ALA A 99 -23.26 3.14 17.17
C ALA A 99 -22.02 3.28 16.29
N PRO A 100 -21.77 2.39 15.32
CA PRO A 100 -20.64 2.55 14.42
C PRO A 100 -20.78 3.92 13.76
N THR A 101 -19.86 4.82 14.09
CA THR A 101 -19.70 6.10 13.40
C THR A 101 -19.48 5.78 11.94
N TYR A 102 -20.54 5.93 11.12
CA TYR A 102 -20.41 5.97 9.68
C TYR A 102 -19.48 7.15 9.38
N SER A 103 -18.24 6.84 9.03
CA SER A 103 -17.34 7.83 8.46
C SER A 103 -18.04 8.45 7.24
N GLU A 104 -18.20 9.77 7.26
CA GLU A 104 -18.82 10.50 6.16
C GLU A 104 -18.21 10.07 4.81
N PRO A 105 -19.04 9.87 3.76
CA PRO A 105 -18.53 9.56 2.44
C PRO A 105 -17.55 10.63 1.98
N ILE A 106 -16.30 10.26 1.68
CA ILE A 106 -15.30 11.19 1.13
C ILE A 106 -15.87 11.78 -0.17
N PRO A 107 -15.96 13.12 -0.30
CA PRO A 107 -16.42 13.79 -1.52
C PRO A 107 -15.64 13.29 -2.74
N ALA A 108 -16.30 13.12 -3.89
CA ALA A 108 -15.67 12.57 -5.09
C ALA A 108 -14.40 13.35 -5.54
N GLY A 109 -14.35 14.67 -5.31
CA GLY A 109 -13.19 15.52 -5.59
C GLY A 109 -12.04 15.41 -4.58
N GLU A 110 -12.25 14.72 -3.45
CA GLU A 110 -11.24 14.46 -2.43
C GLU A 110 -10.75 13.02 -2.43
N ARG A 111 -11.18 12.22 -3.41
CA ARG A 111 -10.75 10.83 -3.57
C ARG A 111 -9.44 10.74 -4.34
N LEU A 112 -8.60 9.82 -3.91
CA LEU A 112 -7.35 9.47 -4.53
C LEU A 112 -7.59 8.96 -5.95
N THR A 113 -6.89 9.53 -6.93
CA THR A 113 -6.88 9.05 -8.31
C THR A 113 -5.50 8.51 -8.70
N MET A 114 -5.47 7.57 -9.65
CA MET A 114 -4.20 7.09 -10.22
C MET A 114 -3.43 8.24 -10.89
N ASN A 115 -4.14 9.16 -11.55
CA ASN A 115 -3.52 10.31 -12.20
C ASN A 115 -2.79 11.21 -11.21
N ASP A 116 -3.37 11.46 -10.03
CA ASP A 116 -2.72 12.24 -8.98
C ASP A 116 -1.40 11.63 -8.54
N VAL A 117 -1.36 10.31 -8.35
CA VAL A 117 -0.14 9.59 -7.94
C VAL A 117 0.91 9.63 -9.05
N MET A 118 0.52 9.42 -10.30
CA MET A 118 1.44 9.45 -11.44
C MET A 118 2.06 10.84 -11.62
N VAL A 119 1.25 11.91 -11.58
CA VAL A 119 1.74 13.29 -11.70
C VAL A 119 2.70 13.63 -10.57
N LYS A 120 2.37 13.31 -9.32
CA LYS A 120 3.22 13.60 -8.16
C LYS A 120 4.52 12.77 -8.18
N THR A 121 4.45 11.52 -8.63
CA THR A 121 5.65 10.70 -8.88
C THR A 121 6.54 11.36 -9.95
N GLY A 122 5.94 11.80 -11.06
CA GLY A 122 6.66 12.51 -12.13
C GLY A 122 7.34 13.80 -11.65
N ILE A 123 6.66 14.59 -10.82
CA ILE A 123 7.24 15.79 -10.18
C ILE A 123 8.45 15.42 -9.32
N ASN A 124 8.32 14.40 -8.46
CA ASN A 124 9.41 13.96 -7.59
C ASN A 124 10.59 13.43 -8.39
N LEU A 125 10.37 12.62 -9.43
CA LEU A 125 11.42 12.13 -10.31
C LEU A 125 12.09 13.26 -11.09
N GLY A 126 11.33 14.27 -11.52
CA GLY A 126 11.88 15.50 -12.09
C GLY A 126 12.81 16.23 -11.12
N LEU A 127 12.42 16.34 -9.84
CA LEU A 127 13.26 16.93 -8.80
C LEU A 127 14.52 16.11 -8.52
N VAL A 128 14.41 14.78 -8.48
CA VAL A 128 15.57 13.87 -8.38
C VAL A 128 16.51 14.11 -9.55
N ALA A 129 16.00 14.18 -10.79
CA ALA A 129 16.82 14.41 -11.97
C ALA A 129 17.51 15.79 -11.96
N VAL A 130 16.82 16.84 -11.52
CA VAL A 130 17.40 18.18 -11.37
C VAL A 130 18.51 18.18 -10.31
N GLY A 131 18.25 17.58 -9.14
CA GLY A 131 19.28 17.41 -8.11
C GLY A 131 20.48 16.62 -8.64
N ALA A 132 20.23 15.54 -9.37
CA ALA A 132 21.29 14.72 -9.95
C ALA A 132 22.14 15.49 -10.96
N ALA A 133 21.53 16.27 -11.85
CA ALA A 133 22.24 17.10 -12.81
C ALA A 133 23.11 18.17 -12.13
N VAL A 134 22.61 18.80 -11.06
CA VAL A 134 23.37 19.79 -10.28
C VAL A 134 24.58 19.14 -9.59
N ALA A 135 24.37 18.00 -8.92
CA ALA A 135 25.46 17.30 -8.25
C ALA A 135 26.44 16.62 -9.21
N TRP A 136 26.02 16.32 -10.45
CA TRP A 136 26.92 15.81 -11.48
C TRP A 136 28.06 16.81 -11.80
N VAL A 137 27.74 18.10 -11.85
CA VAL A 137 28.72 19.18 -12.09
C VAL A 137 29.51 19.51 -10.82
N MET A 138 28.91 19.34 -9.65
CA MET A 138 29.54 19.59 -8.35
C MET A 138 29.42 18.36 -7.44
N PRO A 139 30.26 17.31 -7.64
CA PRO A 139 30.12 16.04 -6.90
C PRO A 139 30.25 16.18 -5.38
N VAL A 140 30.86 17.27 -4.89
CA VAL A 140 30.92 17.60 -3.46
C VAL A 140 29.54 17.73 -2.81
N LEU A 141 28.50 18.04 -3.59
CA LEU A 141 27.11 18.10 -3.13
C LEU A 141 26.52 16.74 -2.76
N LEU A 142 27.20 15.63 -3.08
CA LEU A 142 26.85 14.28 -2.60
C LEU A 142 26.65 14.28 -1.09
N LEU A 143 27.58 14.89 -0.33
CA LEU A 143 27.52 14.91 1.13
C LEU A 143 26.31 15.69 1.63
N LEU A 144 25.98 16.80 0.95
CA LEU A 144 24.78 17.58 1.25
C LEU A 144 23.51 16.77 0.98
N GLY A 145 23.45 16.07 -0.16
CA GLY A 145 22.35 15.18 -0.51
C GLY A 145 22.20 14.03 0.49
N MET A 146 23.30 13.42 0.92
CA MET A 146 23.30 12.33 1.90
C MET A 146 22.81 12.77 3.28
N ILE A 147 23.36 13.87 3.81
CA ILE A 147 22.95 14.39 5.12
C ILE A 147 21.53 14.94 5.05
N GLY A 148 21.21 15.72 4.02
CA GLY A 148 19.89 16.30 3.80
C GLY A 148 18.81 15.22 3.62
N GLY A 149 19.07 14.21 2.79
CA GLY A 149 18.20 13.07 2.57
C GLY A 149 17.95 12.27 3.83
N LEU A 150 19.00 11.94 4.60
CA LEU A 150 18.88 11.22 5.86
C LEU A 150 18.06 12.01 6.90
N VAL A 151 18.35 13.30 7.08
CA VAL A 151 17.62 14.16 8.03
C VAL A 151 16.16 14.30 7.62
N LEU A 152 15.88 14.57 6.35
CA LEU A 152 14.50 14.73 5.86
C LEU A 152 13.73 13.41 5.90
N GLY A 153 14.39 12.28 5.61
CA GLY A 153 13.82 10.93 5.75
C GLY A 153 13.43 10.62 7.19
N LEU A 154 14.31 10.92 8.15
CA LEU A 154 14.01 10.80 9.58
C LEU A 154 12.85 11.72 9.99
N VAL A 155 12.87 12.99 9.62
CA VAL A 155 11.77 13.94 9.94
C VAL A 155 10.45 13.45 9.35
N ASN A 156 10.47 12.92 8.13
CA ASN A 156 9.28 12.36 7.49
C ASN A 156 8.75 11.13 8.23
N SER A 157 9.64 10.27 8.75
CA SER A 157 9.26 9.06 9.51
C SER A 157 8.50 9.36 10.80
N PHE A 158 8.79 10.49 11.46
CA PHE A 158 8.11 10.90 12.69
C PHE A 158 6.82 11.70 12.44
N LYS A 159 6.56 12.14 11.20
CA LYS A 159 5.35 12.89 10.88
C LYS A 159 4.18 11.96 10.57
N LYS A 160 3.07 12.16 11.30
CA LYS A 160 1.80 11.46 11.05
C LYS A 160 1.10 11.87 9.75
N LYS A 161 1.42 13.06 9.21
CA LYS A 161 0.85 13.60 7.98
C LYS A 161 1.96 13.84 6.97
N VAL A 162 1.81 13.31 5.76
CA VAL A 162 2.75 13.53 4.66
C VAL A 162 2.65 14.99 4.21
N SER A 163 3.80 15.65 4.10
CA SER A 163 3.90 17.04 3.64
C SER A 163 4.48 17.08 2.22
N PRO A 164 3.76 17.65 1.24
CA PRO A 164 4.24 17.77 -0.15
C PRO A 164 5.61 18.43 -0.26
N VAL A 165 5.81 19.53 0.48
CA VAL A 165 7.08 20.28 0.49
C VAL A 165 8.22 19.40 0.99
N LEU A 166 7.96 18.58 2.00
CA LEU A 166 8.97 17.69 2.58
C LEU A 166 9.35 16.58 1.60
N VAL A 167 8.36 15.99 0.92
CA VAL A 167 8.56 14.96 -0.11
C VAL A 167 9.38 15.53 -1.28
N MET A 168 9.03 16.72 -1.77
CA MET A 168 9.75 17.37 -2.86
C MET A 168 11.19 17.76 -2.47
N THR A 169 11.39 18.29 -1.27
CA THR A 169 12.72 18.65 -0.78
C THR A 169 13.58 17.40 -0.60
N TYR A 170 13.00 16.31 -0.08
CA TYR A 170 13.67 15.02 0.02
C TYR A 170 14.06 14.49 -1.36
N ALA A 171 13.15 14.53 -2.34
CA ALA A 171 13.42 14.08 -3.71
C ALA A 171 14.59 14.84 -4.34
N PHE A 172 14.67 16.16 -4.14
CA PHE A 172 15.80 16.95 -4.61
C PHE A 172 17.12 16.55 -3.92
N MET A 173 17.10 16.34 -2.59
CA MET A 173 18.29 15.92 -1.83
C MET A 173 18.77 14.52 -2.22
N GLU A 174 17.85 13.57 -2.43
CA GLU A 174 18.14 12.27 -3.03
C GLU A 174 18.78 12.43 -4.41
N GLY A 175 18.24 13.33 -5.23
CA GLY A 175 18.86 13.72 -6.50
C GLY A 175 20.32 14.13 -6.35
N LEU A 176 20.64 15.01 -5.40
CA LEU A 176 22.03 15.43 -5.15
C LEU A 176 22.93 14.25 -4.72
N LEU A 177 22.43 13.34 -3.88
CA LEU A 177 23.15 12.13 -3.48
C LEU A 177 23.43 11.26 -4.71
N LEU A 178 22.41 10.99 -5.52
CA LEU A 178 22.51 10.13 -6.69
C LEU A 178 23.46 10.73 -7.72
N GLY A 179 23.26 11.98 -8.15
CA GLY A 179 24.10 12.61 -9.16
C GLY A 179 25.56 12.71 -8.76
N GLY A 180 25.83 13.03 -7.49
CA GLY A 180 27.19 13.04 -6.97
C GLY A 180 27.81 11.65 -6.94
N LEU A 181 27.07 10.63 -6.48
CA LEU A 181 27.52 9.25 -6.48
C LEU A 181 27.82 8.77 -7.90
N SER A 182 26.91 9.03 -8.83
CA SER A 182 27.03 8.68 -10.23
C SER A 182 28.24 9.35 -10.87
N ALA A 183 28.49 10.64 -10.61
CA ALA A 183 29.67 11.32 -11.12
C ALA A 183 30.98 10.73 -10.58
N VAL A 184 31.06 10.42 -9.29
CA VAL A 184 32.23 9.76 -8.69
C VAL A 184 32.46 8.38 -9.30
N VAL A 185 31.39 7.63 -9.54
CA VAL A 185 31.47 6.31 -10.20
C VAL A 185 31.93 6.44 -11.64
N ASP A 186 31.36 7.39 -12.39
CA ASP A 186 31.66 7.59 -13.81
C ASP A 186 33.10 8.05 -14.05
N MET A 187 33.71 8.77 -13.10
CA MET A 187 35.15 9.09 -13.13
C MET A 187 36.05 7.83 -13.11
N ARG A 188 35.58 6.74 -12.49
CA ARG A 188 36.34 5.48 -12.40
C ARG A 188 35.92 4.47 -13.46
N TYR A 189 34.64 4.44 -13.79
CA TYR A 189 34.04 3.53 -14.75
C TYR A 189 33.15 4.32 -15.73
N PRO A 190 33.76 4.95 -16.77
CA PRO A 190 33.03 5.82 -17.69
C PRO A 190 31.85 5.12 -18.37
N GLY A 191 30.68 5.78 -18.35
CA GLY A 191 29.45 5.31 -18.99
C GLY A 191 28.57 4.41 -18.12
N VAL A 192 29.07 3.92 -16.98
CA VAL A 192 28.31 3.03 -16.08
C VAL A 192 27.09 3.73 -15.50
N ALA A 193 27.19 5.01 -15.17
CA ALA A 193 26.07 5.76 -14.62
C ALA A 193 24.90 5.88 -15.61
N VAL A 194 25.19 6.15 -16.89
CA VAL A 194 24.17 6.26 -17.95
C VAL A 194 23.55 4.90 -18.25
N GLN A 195 24.35 3.84 -18.28
CA GLN A 195 23.85 2.46 -18.42
C GLN A 195 22.91 2.09 -17.28
N ALA A 196 23.23 2.49 -16.04
CA ALA A 196 22.37 2.25 -14.89
C ALA A 196 21.00 2.93 -15.06
N VAL A 197 20.97 4.19 -15.50
CA VAL A 197 19.71 4.90 -15.77
C VAL A 197 18.87 4.16 -16.81
N LEU A 198 19.47 3.76 -17.93
CA LEU A 198 18.78 3.03 -19.00
C LEU A 198 18.24 1.69 -18.49
N ALA A 199 19.04 0.93 -17.74
CA ALA A 199 18.63 -0.33 -17.15
C ALA A 199 17.48 -0.15 -16.15
N THR A 200 17.52 0.88 -15.30
CA THR A 200 16.42 1.20 -14.38
C THR A 200 15.13 1.50 -15.15
N LEU A 201 15.19 2.31 -16.21
CA LEU A 201 14.01 2.62 -17.03
C LEU A 201 13.44 1.38 -17.71
N VAL A 202 14.30 0.48 -18.22
CA VAL A 202 13.86 -0.79 -18.83
C VAL A 202 13.20 -1.70 -17.80
N VAL A 203 13.82 -1.89 -16.62
CA VAL A 203 13.25 -2.75 -15.56
C VAL A 203 11.94 -2.16 -15.04
N ALA A 204 11.90 -0.86 -14.75
CA ALA A 204 10.70 -0.19 -14.28
C ALA A 204 9.56 -0.22 -15.31
N GLY A 205 9.87 0.08 -16.58
CA GLY A 205 8.93 0.01 -17.69
C GLY A 205 8.39 -1.40 -17.91
N THR A 206 9.24 -2.42 -17.80
CA THR A 206 8.83 -3.83 -17.91
C THR A 206 7.91 -4.22 -16.76
N THR A 207 8.27 -3.90 -15.51
CA THR A 207 7.43 -4.15 -14.33
C THR A 207 6.09 -3.44 -14.46
N LEU A 208 6.09 -2.18 -14.87
CA LEU A 208 4.87 -1.41 -15.10
C LEU A 208 4.01 -2.03 -16.20
N ALA A 209 4.58 -2.46 -17.32
CA ALA A 209 3.84 -3.09 -18.40
C ALA A 209 3.22 -4.44 -17.97
N LEU A 210 3.97 -5.26 -17.23
CA LEU A 210 3.45 -6.53 -16.71
C LEU A 210 2.36 -6.32 -15.65
N PHE A 211 2.52 -5.30 -14.82
CA PHE A 211 1.51 -4.87 -13.86
C PHE A 211 0.25 -4.34 -14.57
N ALA A 212 0.39 -3.43 -15.53
CA ALA A 212 -0.74 -2.83 -16.26
C ALA A 212 -1.59 -3.90 -16.97
N ASN A 213 -0.94 -4.94 -17.52
CA ASN A 213 -1.61 -6.08 -18.14
C ASN A 213 -2.30 -7.04 -17.15
N GLY A 214 -2.27 -6.77 -15.85
CA GLY A 214 -2.84 -7.63 -14.82
C GLY A 214 -2.10 -8.95 -14.59
N LYS A 215 -0.98 -9.18 -15.29
CA LYS A 215 -0.18 -10.41 -15.19
C LYS A 215 0.62 -10.49 -13.89
N LEU A 216 0.95 -9.34 -13.31
CA LEU A 216 1.79 -9.22 -12.14
C LEU A 216 1.08 -8.42 -11.04
N ARG A 217 0.97 -9.01 -9.86
CA ARG A 217 0.49 -8.37 -8.62
C ARG A 217 1.31 -8.91 -7.46
N ALA A 218 1.53 -8.07 -6.45
CA ALA A 218 2.13 -8.54 -5.21
C ALA A 218 1.19 -9.51 -4.49
N THR A 219 1.73 -10.53 -3.82
CA THR A 219 0.93 -11.52 -3.09
C THR A 219 1.32 -11.56 -1.61
N PRO A 220 0.40 -11.86 -0.68
CA PRO A 220 0.70 -11.88 0.74
C PRO A 220 1.89 -12.78 1.13
N LYS A 221 2.11 -13.89 0.39
CA LYS A 221 3.26 -14.78 0.61
C LYS A 221 4.58 -14.12 0.18
N LEU A 222 4.62 -13.56 -1.02
CA LEU A 222 5.82 -12.87 -1.53
C LEU A 222 6.13 -11.61 -0.71
N ASN A 223 5.13 -10.89 -0.20
CA ASN A 223 5.33 -9.74 0.69
C ASN A 223 6.10 -10.14 1.96
N LYS A 224 5.78 -11.28 2.56
CA LYS A 224 6.49 -11.79 3.75
C LYS A 224 7.94 -12.13 3.44
N ILE A 225 8.18 -12.80 2.31
CA ILE A 225 9.53 -13.15 1.85
C ILE A 225 10.34 -11.88 1.58
N PHE A 226 9.75 -10.92 0.87
CA PHE A 226 10.35 -9.61 0.62
C PHE A 226 10.69 -8.90 1.92
N MET A 227 9.79 -8.83 2.89
CA MET A 227 10.05 -8.14 4.17
C MET A 227 11.24 -8.76 4.91
N ILE A 228 11.33 -10.09 4.97
CA ILE A 228 12.48 -10.79 5.56
C ILE A 228 13.76 -10.46 4.77
N GLY A 229 13.70 -10.51 3.44
CA GLY A 229 14.83 -10.19 2.57
C GLY A 229 15.30 -8.74 2.70
N ALA A 230 14.38 -7.78 2.72
CA ALA A 230 14.66 -6.36 2.85
C ALA A 230 15.27 -6.01 4.21
N ILE A 231 14.70 -6.55 5.30
CA ILE A 231 15.28 -6.37 6.65
C ILE A 231 16.66 -7.02 6.74
N GLY A 232 16.83 -8.23 6.21
CA GLY A 232 18.12 -8.92 6.19
C GLY A 232 19.17 -8.16 5.38
N TYR A 233 18.79 -7.63 4.21
CA TYR A 233 19.64 -6.80 3.37
C TYR A 233 20.06 -5.50 4.07
N MET A 234 19.12 -4.81 4.73
CA MET A 234 19.41 -3.61 5.52
C MET A 234 20.37 -3.90 6.68
N ALA A 235 20.13 -4.99 7.42
CA ALA A 235 21.02 -5.43 8.50
C ALA A 235 22.43 -5.76 7.98
N TYR A 236 22.52 -6.47 6.85
CA TYR A 236 23.79 -6.73 6.18
C TYR A 236 24.52 -5.43 5.79
N GLY A 237 23.81 -4.46 5.21
CA GLY A 237 24.36 -3.15 4.85
C GLY A 237 24.94 -2.41 6.06
N LEU A 238 24.20 -2.39 7.19
CA LEU A 238 24.66 -1.78 8.44
C LEU A 238 25.91 -2.47 8.98
N ILE A 239 25.92 -3.80 9.05
CA ILE A 239 27.10 -4.57 9.49
C ILE A 239 28.29 -4.29 8.57
N SER A 240 28.05 -4.18 7.26
CA SER A 240 29.08 -3.92 6.27
C SER A 240 29.70 -2.53 6.41
N ILE A 241 28.89 -1.51 6.72
CA ILE A 241 29.35 -0.13 6.99
C ILE A 241 30.13 -0.07 8.31
N LEU A 242 29.59 -0.66 9.38
CA LEU A 242 30.27 -0.73 10.67
C LEU A 242 31.59 -1.49 10.55
N GLY A 243 31.61 -2.58 9.78
CA GLY A 243 32.79 -3.36 9.52
C GLY A 243 33.86 -2.56 8.77
N ALA A 244 33.46 -1.75 7.78
CA ALA A 244 34.38 -0.85 7.08
C ALA A 244 34.97 0.20 8.03
N GLY A 245 34.18 0.77 8.93
CA GLY A 245 34.63 1.79 9.88
C GLY A 245 35.51 1.24 11.01
N ILE A 246 35.25 0.01 11.47
CA ILE A 246 35.96 -0.61 12.61
C ILE A 246 37.18 -1.41 12.15
N PHE A 247 37.05 -2.16 11.06
CA PHE A 247 38.08 -3.11 10.59
C PHE A 247 38.82 -2.64 9.33
N GLY A 248 38.49 -1.46 8.80
CA GLY A 248 39.13 -0.89 7.60
C GLY A 248 38.70 -1.54 6.28
N SER A 249 37.84 -2.56 6.31
CA SER A 249 37.34 -3.26 5.12
C SER A 249 35.86 -3.60 5.24
N SER A 250 35.09 -3.32 4.19
CA SER A 250 33.67 -3.66 4.10
C SER A 250 33.48 -5.16 3.82
N LEU A 251 32.39 -5.77 4.30
CA LEU A 251 32.04 -7.15 3.92
C LEU A 251 31.88 -7.32 2.41
N ASN A 252 31.59 -6.23 1.70
CA ASN A 252 31.44 -6.18 0.26
C ASN A 252 32.78 -6.29 -0.51
N SER A 253 33.93 -6.18 0.15
CA SER A 253 35.26 -6.33 -0.47
C SER A 253 35.77 -7.77 -0.45
N PHE A 254 35.07 -8.70 0.22
CA PHE A 254 35.45 -10.10 0.23
C PHE A 254 35.02 -10.80 -1.07
N SER A 255 35.89 -11.64 -1.60
CA SER A 255 35.61 -12.50 -2.75
C SER A 255 35.64 -13.97 -2.35
N ILE A 256 34.65 -14.75 -2.79
CA ILE A 256 34.64 -16.21 -2.62
C ILE A 256 34.76 -16.83 -4.01
N GLY A 257 35.82 -17.62 -4.25
CA GLY A 257 36.04 -18.27 -5.54
C GLY A 257 36.25 -17.29 -6.70
N GLY A 258 36.81 -16.11 -6.44
CA GLY A 258 37.01 -15.05 -7.44
C GLY A 258 35.78 -14.17 -7.72
N ILE A 259 34.61 -14.52 -7.18
CA ILE A 259 33.39 -13.71 -7.32
C ILE A 259 33.28 -12.74 -6.14
N PRO A 260 33.17 -11.42 -6.36
CA PRO A 260 32.93 -10.47 -5.29
C PRO A 260 31.59 -10.75 -4.61
N LEU A 261 31.58 -10.89 -3.29
CA LEU A 261 30.34 -11.12 -2.53
C LEU A 261 29.32 -10.00 -2.74
N GLY A 262 29.81 -8.77 -2.89
CA GLY A 262 28.97 -7.62 -3.18
C GLY A 262 28.19 -7.72 -4.50
N LEU A 263 28.68 -8.48 -5.49
CA LEU A 263 27.95 -8.73 -6.74
C LEU A 263 26.73 -9.62 -6.50
N VAL A 264 26.91 -10.73 -5.76
CA VAL A 264 25.82 -11.66 -5.43
C VAL A 264 24.74 -10.96 -4.60
N VAL A 265 25.17 -10.21 -3.58
CA VAL A 265 24.26 -9.41 -2.75
C VAL A 265 23.58 -8.32 -3.58
N GLY A 266 24.31 -7.65 -4.48
CA GLY A 266 23.76 -6.63 -5.37
C GLY A 266 22.68 -7.19 -6.30
N LEU A 267 22.90 -8.35 -6.93
CA LEU A 267 21.90 -9.00 -7.77
C LEU A 267 20.63 -9.37 -6.98
N PHE A 268 20.80 -9.88 -5.76
CA PHE A 268 19.69 -10.14 -4.86
C PHE A 268 18.94 -8.84 -4.48
N ALA A 269 19.67 -7.76 -4.20
CA ALA A 269 19.10 -6.46 -3.88
C ALA A 269 18.34 -5.84 -5.07
N VAL A 270 18.81 -6.00 -6.31
CA VAL A 270 18.07 -5.60 -7.52
C VAL A 270 16.71 -6.33 -7.61
N ALA A 271 16.68 -7.63 -7.30
CA ALA A 271 15.43 -8.38 -7.27
C ALA A 271 14.47 -7.87 -6.19
N LEU A 272 14.98 -7.54 -4.99
CA LEU A 272 14.20 -6.93 -3.93
C LEU A 272 13.67 -5.55 -4.32
N ALA A 273 14.51 -4.69 -4.90
CA ALA A 273 14.11 -3.35 -5.33
C ALA A 273 13.05 -3.40 -6.44
N THR A 274 13.20 -4.34 -7.39
CA THR A 274 12.19 -4.58 -8.44
C THR A 274 10.86 -5.04 -7.84
N TYR A 275 10.89 -5.93 -6.84
CA TYR A 275 9.69 -6.34 -6.13
C TYR A 275 9.08 -5.22 -5.28
N SER A 276 9.90 -4.35 -4.69
CA SER A 276 9.43 -3.15 -3.98
C SER A 276 8.63 -2.23 -4.90
N LEU A 277 9.12 -2.01 -6.13
CA LEU A 277 8.39 -1.23 -7.13
C LEU A 277 7.04 -1.88 -7.49
N LEU A 278 7.00 -3.21 -7.63
CA LEU A 278 5.76 -3.96 -7.86
C LEU A 278 4.78 -3.84 -6.67
N LEU A 279 5.30 -3.89 -5.44
CA LEU A 279 4.50 -3.67 -4.23
C LEU A 279 3.87 -2.29 -4.26
N ASP A 280 4.65 -1.25 -4.55
CA ASP A 280 4.16 0.12 -4.60
C ASP A 280 3.07 0.31 -5.65
N PHE A 281 3.20 -0.31 -6.84
CA PHE A 281 2.14 -0.31 -7.85
C PHE A 281 0.87 -1.00 -7.34
N THR A 282 1.03 -2.15 -6.68
CA THR A 282 -0.10 -2.92 -6.12
C THR A 282 -0.82 -2.11 -5.04
N THR A 283 -0.08 -1.58 -4.06
CA THR A 283 -0.61 -0.73 -2.99
C THR A 283 -1.26 0.54 -3.52
N THR A 284 -0.70 1.15 -4.58
CA THR A 284 -1.29 2.32 -5.23
C THR A 284 -2.64 1.99 -5.86
N SER A 285 -2.72 0.87 -6.60
CA SER A 285 -3.97 0.42 -7.20
C SER A 285 -5.04 0.11 -6.15
N GLU A 286 -4.68 -0.62 -5.10
CA GLU A 286 -5.57 -0.96 -3.99
C GLU A 286 -6.06 0.30 -3.25
N ALA A 287 -5.19 1.30 -3.04
CA ALA A 287 -5.54 2.56 -2.41
C ALA A 287 -6.55 3.40 -3.24
N VAL A 288 -6.36 3.43 -4.56
CA VAL A 288 -7.28 4.11 -5.48
C VAL A 288 -8.63 3.39 -5.50
N GLU A 289 -8.64 2.06 -5.56
CA GLU A 289 -9.86 1.25 -5.55
C GLU A 289 -10.62 1.38 -4.22
N ALA A 290 -9.91 1.45 -3.10
CA ALA A 290 -10.48 1.73 -1.78
C ALA A 290 -10.99 3.17 -1.63
N GLY A 291 -10.72 4.06 -2.59
CA GLY A 291 -11.16 5.45 -2.57
C GLY A 291 -10.57 6.25 -1.42
N LEU A 292 -9.29 6.03 -1.08
CA LEU A 292 -8.59 6.75 -0.02
C LEU A 292 -8.60 8.28 -0.27
N PRO A 293 -8.34 9.11 0.76
CA PRO A 293 -8.24 10.56 0.57
C PRO A 293 -7.10 10.97 -0.38
N GLU A 294 -7.30 12.05 -1.15
CA GLU A 294 -6.34 12.58 -2.15
C GLU A 294 -4.95 12.81 -1.56
N ARG A 295 -4.86 13.25 -0.29
CA ARG A 295 -3.59 13.51 0.39
C ARG A 295 -2.65 12.29 0.43
N GLU A 296 -3.19 11.08 0.36
CA GLU A 296 -2.41 9.84 0.32
C GLU A 296 -1.62 9.71 -0.99
N SER A 297 -1.98 10.45 -2.04
CA SER A 297 -1.25 10.48 -3.31
C SER A 297 0.20 10.90 -3.14
N TRP A 298 0.49 11.84 -2.24
CA TRP A 298 1.86 12.26 -1.92
C TRP A 298 2.65 11.16 -1.22
N ARG A 299 1.99 10.36 -0.36
CA ARG A 299 2.61 9.23 0.32
C ARG A 299 2.95 8.11 -0.67
N LEU A 300 2.02 7.80 -1.56
CA LEU A 300 2.19 6.78 -2.60
C LEU A 300 3.25 7.20 -3.62
N ALA A 301 3.21 8.46 -4.07
CA ALA A 301 4.21 9.00 -4.98
C ALA A 301 5.61 9.01 -4.37
N PHE A 302 5.73 9.31 -3.07
CA PHE A 302 6.99 9.20 -2.34
C PHE A 302 7.53 7.76 -2.35
N GLY A 303 6.68 6.76 -2.03
CA GLY A 303 7.06 5.34 -2.06
C GLY A 303 7.56 4.90 -3.43
N LEU A 304 6.78 5.20 -4.48
CA LEU A 304 7.15 4.91 -5.87
C LEU A 304 8.47 5.57 -6.30
N THR A 305 8.71 6.81 -5.86
CA THR A 305 9.97 7.51 -6.13
C THR A 305 11.13 6.80 -5.42
N ALA A 306 10.95 6.47 -4.13
CA ALA A 306 11.98 5.83 -3.32
C ALA A 306 12.34 4.42 -3.83
N SER A 307 11.36 3.62 -4.26
CA SER A 307 11.65 2.30 -4.84
C SER A 307 12.35 2.38 -6.18
N LEU A 308 12.04 3.37 -7.01
CA LEU A 308 12.77 3.61 -8.26
C LEU A 308 14.21 4.06 -8.03
N VAL A 309 14.42 4.97 -7.07
CA VAL A 309 15.75 5.42 -6.63
C VAL A 309 16.56 4.25 -6.06
N TRP A 310 15.95 3.42 -5.23
CA TRP A 310 16.59 2.24 -4.68
C TRP A 310 17.00 1.27 -5.79
N LEU A 311 16.11 0.99 -6.75
CA LEU A 311 16.42 0.16 -7.91
C LEU A 311 17.61 0.70 -8.71
N TYR A 312 17.68 2.02 -8.91
CA TYR A 312 18.82 2.66 -9.58
C TYR A 312 20.15 2.41 -8.85
N VAL A 313 20.20 2.64 -7.54
CA VAL A 313 21.42 2.47 -6.74
C VAL A 313 21.92 1.03 -6.79
N GLU A 314 21.02 0.05 -6.72
CA GLU A 314 21.42 -1.37 -6.78
C GLU A 314 21.90 -1.78 -8.17
N ILE A 315 21.26 -1.30 -9.23
CA ILE A 315 21.72 -1.53 -10.60
C ILE A 315 23.10 -0.89 -10.82
N LEU A 316 23.28 0.37 -10.39
CA LEU A 316 24.55 1.06 -10.46
C LEU A 316 25.65 0.25 -9.75
N ARG A 317 25.36 -0.25 -8.55
CA ARG A 317 26.29 -1.08 -7.79
C ARG A 317 26.66 -2.38 -8.52
N VAL A 318 25.69 -3.09 -9.08
CA VAL A 318 25.94 -4.31 -9.85
C VAL A 318 26.83 -4.00 -11.06
N LEU A 319 26.53 -2.94 -11.81
CA LEU A 319 27.35 -2.53 -12.96
C LEU A 319 28.76 -2.09 -12.54
N MET A 320 28.93 -1.44 -11.38
CA MET A 320 30.25 -1.14 -10.83
C MET A 320 31.07 -2.41 -10.58
N TYR A 321 30.46 -3.44 -9.97
CA TYR A 321 31.16 -4.71 -9.75
C TYR A 321 31.55 -5.38 -11.07
N LEU A 322 30.63 -5.43 -12.04
CA LEU A 322 30.92 -5.97 -13.36
C LEU A 322 32.05 -5.20 -14.04
N ALA A 323 31.97 -3.87 -14.08
CA ALA A 323 33.01 -3.03 -14.65
C ALA A 323 34.36 -3.25 -13.95
N SER A 324 34.38 -3.39 -12.61
CA SER A 324 35.60 -3.64 -11.86
C SER A 324 36.25 -4.98 -12.20
N ILE A 325 35.46 -6.03 -12.46
CA ILE A 325 35.96 -7.35 -12.84
C ILE A 325 36.61 -7.26 -14.23
N PHE A 326 35.92 -6.68 -15.20
CA PHE A 326 36.41 -6.57 -16.58
C PHE A 326 37.53 -5.55 -16.78
N SER A 327 37.72 -4.60 -15.85
CA SER A 327 38.82 -3.62 -15.91
C SER A 327 40.13 -4.13 -15.29
N ASN A 328 40.10 -5.27 -14.59
CA ASN A 328 41.26 -5.86 -13.92
C ASN A 328 41.93 -6.97 -14.75
N ASP A 329 41.42 -7.25 -15.96
CA ASP A 329 42.04 -8.10 -17.00
C ASP A 329 42.77 -7.23 -18.04
#